data_AF-A0A2V8X8H4-F1
#
_entry.id   AF-A0A2V8X8H4-F1
#
_cell.length_a   1.000
_cell.length_b   1.000
_cell.length_c   1.000
_cell.angle_alpha   90.00
_cell.angle_beta   90.00
_cell.angle_gamma   90.00
#
_symmetry.space_group_name_H-M   'P 1'
#
loop_
_entity.id
_entity.type
_entity.pdbx_description
1 polymer ?
#
loop_
_entity_poly.entity_id
_entity_poly.type
_entity_poly.pdbx_seq_one_letter_code
_entity_poly.pdbx_strand_id
1 'polypeptide(L)'
;MRSAWRSLLLWFFVSAVTVICGYALHLKVGFEQLGAWGAFLTGSGTLVLGFGAIYAVIHGVEEYRDRTNAERLRWLSQLQAEFFEGRTFSFIRRKVDYDELDDVMNLLRRDDDPKAKFESEEKELFDKFTDYLNFFEFIAYLYYQKQMLRKDVEALFDYYLRRLVEIRQADDLLAYLKRNNFENLSKLLVEYRQKSKGKAA
;
A
#
# COMPACT_ATOMS: atom_id res chain seq x y z
N MET A 1 -18.22 5.61 16.53
CA MET A 1 -19.29 5.46 17.53
C MET A 1 -19.12 4.25 18.45
N ARG A 2 -18.80 3.03 17.96
CA ARG A 2 -18.62 1.85 18.84
C ARG A 2 -17.45 1.93 19.83
N SER A 3 -16.34 2.60 19.50
CA SER A 3 -15.20 2.74 20.43
C SER A 3 -15.44 3.74 21.56
N ALA A 4 -16.11 4.87 21.28
CA ALA A 4 -16.49 5.86 22.29
C ALA A 4 -17.42 5.27 23.37
N TRP A 5 -18.37 4.42 22.96
CA TRP A 5 -19.26 3.73 23.90
C TRP A 5 -18.52 2.72 24.78
N ARG A 6 -17.54 1.99 24.22
CA ARG A 6 -16.69 1.06 24.98
C ARG A 6 -15.81 1.81 25.99
N SER A 7 -15.26 2.96 25.61
CA SER A 7 -14.45 3.82 26.48
C SER A 7 -15.27 4.33 27.68
N LEU A 8 -16.47 4.84 27.43
CA LEU A 8 -17.38 5.30 28.48
C LEU A 8 -17.77 4.19 29.46
N LEU A 9 -18.08 2.99 28.95
CA LEU A 9 -18.40 1.83 29.78
C LEU A 9 -17.22 1.40 30.66
N LEU A 10 -16.00 1.44 30.12
CA LEU A 10 -14.79 1.06 30.84
C LEU A 10 -14.48 2.06 31.96
N TRP A 11 -14.60 3.36 31.67
CA TRP A 11 -14.48 4.43 32.69
C TRP A 11 -15.55 4.34 33.78
N PHE A 12 -16.79 4.05 33.40
CA PHE A 12 -17.88 3.87 34.36
C PHE A 12 -17.61 2.66 35.27
N PHE A 13 -17.15 1.54 34.70
CA PHE A 13 -16.83 0.33 35.45
C PHE A 13 -15.67 0.54 36.43
N VAL A 14 -14.57 1.13 35.98
CA VAL A 14 -13.39 1.43 36.83
C VAL A 14 -13.78 2.38 37.97
N SER A 15 -14.59 3.40 37.68
CA SER A 15 -15.08 4.34 38.71
C SER A 15 -15.99 3.64 39.73
N ALA A 16 -16.93 2.82 39.27
CA ALA A 16 -17.84 2.08 40.15
C ALA A 16 -17.09 1.11 41.07
N VAL A 17 -16.13 0.34 40.55
CA VAL A 17 -15.30 -0.57 41.34
C VAL A 17 -14.49 0.20 42.38
N THR A 18 -13.89 1.33 42.01
CA THR A 18 -13.10 2.16 42.94
C THR A 18 -13.97 2.70 44.08
N VAL A 19 -15.18 3.17 43.78
CA VAL A 19 -16.15 3.66 44.79
C VAL A 19 -16.61 2.52 45.71
N ILE A 20 -16.93 1.34 45.17
CA ILE A 20 -17.36 0.18 45.96
C ILE A 20 -16.25 -0.30 46.89
N CYS A 21 -15.01 -0.42 46.39
CA CYS A 21 -13.87 -0.81 47.21
C CYS A 21 -13.53 0.24 48.28
N GLY A 22 -13.61 1.53 47.95
CA GLY A 22 -13.42 2.61 48.92
C GLY A 22 -14.48 2.59 50.02
N TYR A 23 -15.75 2.35 49.68
CA TYR A 23 -16.83 2.23 50.65
C TYR A 23 -16.66 1.01 51.57
N ALA A 24 -16.23 -0.13 51.03
CA ALA A 24 -15.93 -1.32 51.82
C ALA A 24 -14.73 -1.10 52.77
N LEU A 25 -13.71 -0.36 52.34
CA LEU A 25 -12.56 0.02 53.18
C LEU A 25 -12.99 0.92 54.34
N HIS A 26 -13.84 1.91 54.07
CA HIS A 26 -14.42 2.80 55.07
C HIS A 26 -15.15 2.04 56.17
N LEU A 27 -16.00 1.07 55.79
CA LEU A 27 -16.76 0.25 56.74
C LEU A 27 -15.87 -0.64 57.63
N LYS A 28 -14.69 -1.06 57.13
CA LYS A 28 -13.81 -1.98 57.86
C LYS A 28 -12.84 -1.29 58.82
N VAL A 29 -12.38 -0.09 58.48
CA VAL A 29 -11.20 0.52 59.09
C VAL A 29 -11.47 1.92 59.66
N GLY A 30 -12.56 2.59 59.22
CA GLY A 30 -12.83 3.97 59.58
C GLY A 30 -11.85 4.97 58.96
N PHE A 31 -12.06 6.27 59.21
CA PHE A 31 -11.20 7.33 58.67
C PHE A 31 -9.88 7.52 59.42
N GLU A 32 -9.76 6.94 60.62
CA GLU A 32 -8.63 7.20 61.51
C GLU A 32 -7.34 6.50 61.06
N GLN A 33 -7.43 5.46 60.23
CA GLN A 33 -6.27 4.73 59.71
C GLN A 33 -5.82 5.26 58.34
N LEU A 34 -5.27 6.48 58.33
CA LEU A 34 -4.81 7.21 57.14
C LEU A 34 -3.85 6.40 56.23
N GLY A 35 -3.04 5.50 56.81
CA GLY A 35 -2.14 4.63 56.04
C GLY A 35 -2.86 3.64 55.11
N ALA A 36 -4.00 3.09 55.54
CA ALA A 36 -4.81 2.17 54.73
C ALA A 36 -5.44 2.90 53.54
N TRP A 37 -5.90 4.13 53.75
CA TRP A 37 -6.40 5.00 52.70
C TRP A 37 -5.31 5.43 51.71
N GLY A 38 -4.12 5.76 52.20
CA GLY A 38 -2.96 6.06 51.35
C GLY A 38 -2.57 4.87 50.45
N ALA A 39 -2.53 3.66 50.99
CA ALA A 39 -2.26 2.44 50.23
C ALA A 39 -3.36 2.11 49.20
N PHE A 40 -4.63 2.30 49.58
CA PHE A 40 -5.76 2.12 48.67
C PHE A 40 -5.72 3.10 47.50
N LEU A 41 -5.55 4.40 47.78
CA LEU A 41 -5.53 5.46 46.77
C LEU A 41 -4.34 5.33 45.80
N THR A 42 -3.17 4.97 46.32
CA THR A 42 -1.98 4.71 45.49
C THR A 42 -2.19 3.47 44.62
N GLY A 43 -2.67 2.37 45.19
CA GLY A 43 -3.00 1.15 44.45
C GLY A 43 -4.04 1.37 43.35
N SER A 44 -5.13 2.08 43.65
CA SER A 44 -6.17 2.42 42.67
C SER A 44 -5.63 3.37 41.60
N GLY A 45 -4.83 4.37 42.00
CA GLY A 45 -4.19 5.30 41.07
C GLY A 45 -3.25 4.60 40.09
N THR A 46 -2.42 3.68 40.57
CA THR A 46 -1.53 2.87 39.72
C THR A 46 -2.31 1.99 38.76
N LEU A 47 -3.41 1.39 39.18
CA LEU A 47 -4.27 0.59 38.30
C LEU A 47 -4.89 1.46 37.19
N VAL A 48 -5.45 2.62 37.53
CA VAL A 48 -6.03 3.55 36.54
C VAL A 48 -4.99 3.99 35.52
N LEU A 49 -3.78 4.35 35.96
CA LEU A 49 -2.69 4.74 35.06
C LEU A 49 -2.25 3.56 34.18
N GLY A 50 -2.12 2.36 34.74
CA GLY A 50 -1.78 1.15 34.00
C GLY A 50 -2.78 0.83 32.90
N PHE A 51 -4.08 0.87 33.22
CA PHE A 51 -5.15 0.68 32.23
C PHE A 51 -5.19 1.79 31.19
N GLY A 52 -5.01 3.05 31.60
CA GLY A 52 -4.93 4.19 30.70
C GLY A 52 -3.80 4.05 29.68
N ALA A 53 -2.63 3.59 30.10
CA ALA A 53 -1.50 3.34 29.22
C ALA A 53 -1.79 2.23 28.21
N ILE A 54 -2.33 1.08 28.65
CA ILE A 54 -2.71 -0.03 27.76
C ILE A 54 -3.74 0.43 26.73
N TYR A 55 -4.77 1.15 27.18
CA TYR A 55 -5.81 1.68 26.31
C TYR A 55 -5.23 2.65 25.27
N ALA A 56 -4.35 3.58 25.68
CA ALA A 56 -3.71 4.53 24.79
C ALA A 56 -2.87 3.83 23.71
N VAL A 57 -2.15 2.76 24.05
CA VAL A 57 -1.39 1.96 23.08
C VAL A 57 -2.32 1.29 22.06
N ILE A 58 -3.39 0.63 22.52
CA ILE A 58 -4.35 -0.04 21.62
C ILE A 58 -4.97 0.98 20.66
N HIS A 59 -5.46 2.10 21.20
CA HIS A 59 -6.07 3.16 20.40
C HIS A 59 -5.08 3.82 19.44
N GLY A 60 -3.85 4.07 19.87
CA GLY A 60 -2.81 4.63 19.02
C GLY A 60 -2.48 3.72 17.85
N VAL A 61 -2.45 2.39 18.06
CA VAL A 61 -2.24 1.41 17.00
C VAL A 61 -3.42 1.37 16.03
N GLU A 62 -4.67 1.35 16.52
CA GLU A 62 -5.86 1.40 15.66
C GLU A 62 -5.88 2.66 14.80
N GLU A 63 -5.68 3.82 15.40
CA GLU A 63 -5.68 5.10 14.71
C GLU A 63 -4.53 5.19 13.69
N TYR A 64 -3.34 4.71 14.04
CA TYR A 64 -2.22 4.64 13.10
C TYR A 64 -2.58 3.79 11.88
N ARG A 65 -3.17 2.60 12.08
CA ARG A 65 -3.58 1.72 10.98
C ARG A 65 -4.63 2.38 10.08
N ASP A 66 -5.61 3.05 10.68
CA ASP A 66 -6.65 3.75 9.92
C ASP A 66 -6.07 4.91 9.11
N ARG A 67 -5.16 5.70 9.70
CA ARG A 67 -4.47 6.81 9.00
C ARG A 67 -3.60 6.29 7.86
N THR A 68 -2.77 5.28 8.10
CA THR A 68 -1.94 4.66 7.06
C THR A 68 -2.78 4.04 5.95
N ASN A 69 -3.91 3.42 6.27
CA ASN A 69 -4.80 2.87 5.25
C ASN A 69 -5.49 3.98 4.44
N ALA A 70 -5.92 5.06 5.08
CA ALA A 70 -6.51 6.21 4.40
C ALA A 70 -5.50 6.89 3.46
N GLU A 71 -4.26 7.07 3.91
CA GLU A 71 -3.16 7.55 3.06
C GLU A 71 -2.91 6.60 1.90
N ARG A 72 -2.76 5.29 2.14
CA ARG A 72 -2.60 4.30 1.07
C ARG A 72 -3.71 4.40 0.02
N LEU A 73 -4.97 4.51 0.44
CA LEU A 73 -6.11 4.66 -0.48
C LEU A 73 -6.04 5.97 -1.29
N ARG A 74 -5.60 7.08 -0.68
CA ARG A 74 -5.38 8.34 -1.41
C ARG A 74 -4.30 8.18 -2.47
N TRP A 75 -3.18 7.54 -2.13
CA TRP A 75 -2.09 7.27 -3.08
C TRP A 75 -2.55 6.36 -4.22
N LEU A 76 -3.29 5.29 -3.93
CA LEU A 76 -3.84 4.41 -4.96
C LEU A 76 -4.83 5.13 -5.88
N SER A 77 -5.67 6.01 -5.33
CA SER A 77 -6.59 6.86 -6.10
C SER A 77 -5.83 7.82 -7.02
N GLN A 78 -4.77 8.47 -6.51
CA GLN A 78 -3.92 9.35 -7.32
C GLN A 78 -3.22 8.59 -8.45
N LEU A 79 -2.67 7.40 -8.18
CA LEU A 79 -2.05 6.56 -9.20
C LEU A 79 -3.05 6.12 -10.27
N GLN A 80 -4.26 5.76 -9.86
CA GLN A 80 -5.34 5.42 -10.79
C GLN A 80 -5.69 6.64 -11.67
N ALA A 81 -5.89 7.81 -11.08
CA ALA A 81 -6.21 9.02 -11.83
C ALA A 81 -5.10 9.37 -12.83
N GLU A 82 -3.83 9.36 -12.38
CA GLU A 82 -2.69 9.66 -13.24
C GLU A 82 -2.56 8.68 -14.42
N PHE A 83 -2.77 7.39 -14.17
CA PHE A 83 -2.64 6.37 -15.22
C PHE A 83 -3.83 6.35 -16.19
N PHE A 84 -5.06 6.42 -15.68
CA PHE A 84 -6.28 6.20 -16.46
C PHE A 84 -6.92 7.48 -17.00
N GLU A 85 -6.86 8.57 -16.24
CA GLU A 85 -7.48 9.85 -16.60
C GLU A 85 -6.44 10.80 -17.21
N GLY A 86 -5.17 10.65 -16.83
CA GLY A 86 -4.04 11.38 -17.38
C GLY A 86 -3.83 11.14 -18.88
N ARG A 87 -3.42 12.19 -19.59
CA ARG A 87 -3.10 12.13 -21.03
C ARG A 87 -1.75 11.45 -21.29
N THR A 88 -0.83 11.50 -20.34
CA THR A 88 0.56 11.01 -20.43
C THR A 88 0.62 9.59 -21.01
N PHE A 89 -0.12 8.67 -20.40
CA PHE A 89 -0.08 7.25 -20.77
C PHE A 89 -1.18 6.85 -21.78
N SER A 90 -2.13 7.75 -22.05
CA SER A 90 -3.33 7.44 -22.86
C SER A 90 -3.00 6.90 -24.25
N PHE A 91 -1.94 7.43 -24.88
CA PHE A 91 -1.53 7.04 -26.22
C PHE A 91 -0.97 5.60 -26.25
N ILE A 92 -0.06 5.28 -25.34
CA ILE A 92 0.52 3.93 -25.24
C ILE A 92 -0.52 2.93 -24.74
N ARG A 93 -1.38 3.30 -23.79
CA ARG A 93 -2.50 2.45 -23.36
C ARG A 93 -3.37 2.04 -24.53
N ARG A 94 -3.72 2.98 -25.41
CA ARG A 94 -4.48 2.69 -26.63
C ARG A 94 -3.76 1.67 -27.52
N LYS A 95 -2.47 1.84 -27.76
CA LYS A 95 -1.68 0.87 -28.54
C LYS A 95 -1.68 -0.51 -27.89
N VAL A 96 -1.55 -0.60 -26.57
CA VAL A 96 -1.65 -1.86 -25.80
C VAL A 96 -3.05 -2.48 -25.94
N ASP A 97 -4.10 -1.67 -25.89
CA ASP A 97 -5.49 -2.11 -26.00
C ASP A 97 -5.80 -2.72 -27.38
N TYR A 98 -5.27 -2.13 -28.45
CA TYR A 98 -5.51 -2.56 -29.83
C TYR A 98 -4.41 -3.47 -30.42
N ASP A 99 -3.41 -3.86 -29.62
CA ASP A 99 -2.27 -4.69 -30.07
C ASP A 99 -1.41 -4.02 -31.17
N GLU A 100 -1.30 -2.69 -31.13
CA GLU A 100 -0.60 -1.85 -32.11
C GLU A 100 0.76 -1.37 -31.60
N LEU A 101 1.54 -2.29 -31.01
CA LEU A 101 2.87 -2.01 -30.48
C LEU A 101 4.00 -2.37 -31.46
N ASP A 102 3.70 -2.90 -32.65
CA ASP A 102 4.71 -3.34 -33.62
C ASP A 102 5.73 -2.24 -33.98
N ASP A 103 5.27 -0.99 -34.14
CA ASP A 103 6.11 0.16 -34.40
C ASP A 103 7.06 0.46 -33.22
N VAL A 104 6.54 0.50 -32.00
CA VAL A 104 7.32 0.67 -30.77
C VAL A 104 8.35 -0.44 -30.61
N MET A 105 7.96 -1.70 -30.82
CA MET A 105 8.85 -2.85 -30.67
C MET A 105 9.99 -2.82 -31.70
N ASN A 106 9.73 -2.31 -32.91
CA ASN A 106 10.78 -2.09 -33.91
C ASN A 106 11.77 -1.01 -33.48
N LEU A 107 11.30 0.04 -32.79
CA LEU A 107 12.18 1.06 -32.22
C LEU A 107 13.06 0.49 -31.10
N LEU A 108 12.51 -0.34 -30.20
CA LEU A 108 13.30 -0.99 -29.14
C LEU A 108 14.43 -1.86 -29.68
N ARG A 109 14.21 -2.57 -30.80
CA ARG A 109 15.27 -3.38 -31.43
C ARG A 109 16.36 -2.52 -32.08
N ARG A 110 16.00 -1.33 -32.58
CA ARG A 110 16.95 -0.37 -33.17
C ARG A 110 17.77 0.35 -32.11
N ASP A 111 17.22 0.55 -30.91
CA ASP A 111 17.90 1.20 -29.79
C ASP A 111 19.19 0.49 -29.37
N ASP A 112 19.31 -0.81 -29.65
CA ASP A 112 20.55 -1.57 -29.42
C ASP A 112 21.72 -1.11 -30.33
N ASP A 113 21.45 -0.40 -31.44
CA ASP A 113 22.48 0.16 -32.32
C ASP A 113 22.81 1.61 -31.91
N PRO A 114 24.03 1.90 -31.40
CA PRO A 114 24.43 3.26 -31.03
C PRO A 114 24.47 4.24 -32.20
N LYS A 115 24.37 3.76 -33.45
CA LYS A 115 24.28 4.59 -34.66
C LYS A 115 22.85 4.77 -35.16
N ALA A 116 21.85 4.15 -34.50
CA ALA A 116 20.46 4.32 -34.88
C ALA A 116 20.09 5.81 -34.83
N LYS A 117 19.61 6.31 -35.97
CA LYS A 117 18.99 7.63 -36.05
C LYS A 117 17.50 7.43 -35.94
N PHE A 118 16.89 8.18 -35.03
CA PHE A 118 15.45 8.26 -34.89
C PHE A 118 14.98 9.60 -35.44
N GLU A 119 13.94 9.54 -36.28
CA GLU A 119 13.22 10.73 -36.69
C GLU A 119 12.47 11.35 -35.49
N SER A 120 12.08 12.61 -35.58
CA SER A 120 11.45 13.34 -34.46
C SER A 120 10.20 12.62 -33.92
N GLU A 121 9.37 12.08 -34.81
CA GLU A 121 8.16 11.34 -34.44
C GLU A 121 8.47 10.00 -33.76
N GLU A 122 9.53 9.31 -34.22
CA GLU A 122 9.99 8.05 -33.63
C GLU A 122 10.50 8.28 -32.21
N LYS A 123 11.23 9.37 -31.98
CA LYS A 123 11.69 9.76 -30.65
C LYS A 123 10.52 10.03 -29.70
N GLU A 124 9.55 10.82 -30.15
CA GLU A 124 8.38 11.11 -29.33
C GLU A 124 7.59 9.83 -28.97
N LEU A 125 7.44 8.91 -29.93
CA LEU A 125 6.81 7.61 -29.67
C LEU A 125 7.60 6.78 -28.64
N PHE A 126 8.92 6.72 -28.82
CA PHE A 126 9.83 5.99 -27.93
C PHE A 126 9.83 6.56 -26.52
N ASP A 127 9.85 7.88 -26.37
CA ASP A 127 9.80 8.58 -25.10
C ASP A 127 8.49 8.28 -24.36
N LYS A 128 7.34 8.37 -25.05
CA LYS A 128 6.03 8.01 -24.44
C LYS A 128 5.99 6.56 -23.96
N PHE A 129 6.58 5.64 -24.73
CA PHE A 129 6.65 4.24 -24.32
C PHE A 129 7.59 4.05 -23.13
N THR A 130 8.72 4.74 -23.12
CA THR A 130 9.66 4.72 -22.00
C THR A 130 9.03 5.26 -20.73
N ASP A 131 8.27 6.36 -20.81
CA ASP A 131 7.49 6.89 -19.68
C ASP A 131 6.47 5.87 -19.15
N TYR A 132 5.79 5.17 -20.06
CA TYR A 132 4.86 4.09 -19.71
C TYR A 132 5.54 2.94 -18.97
N LEU A 133 6.73 2.52 -19.44
CA LEU A 133 7.54 1.50 -18.75
C LEU A 133 8.06 2.00 -17.40
N ASN A 134 8.49 3.26 -17.31
CA ASN A 134 8.95 3.88 -16.07
C ASN A 134 7.86 3.92 -15.01
N PHE A 135 6.61 4.19 -15.41
CA PHE A 135 5.47 4.09 -14.51
C PHE A 135 5.36 2.67 -13.92
N PHE A 136 5.42 1.64 -14.76
CA PHE A 136 5.32 0.26 -14.28
C PHE A 136 6.55 -0.23 -13.51
N GLU A 137 7.74 0.27 -13.82
CA GLU A 137 8.95 0.07 -13.02
C GLU A 137 8.75 0.63 -11.62
N PHE A 138 8.21 1.84 -11.50
CA PHE A 138 7.90 2.42 -10.20
C PHE A 138 6.85 1.60 -9.42
N ILE A 139 5.79 1.14 -10.09
CA ILE A 139 4.80 0.24 -9.46
C ILE A 139 5.46 -1.08 -9.01
N ALA A 140 6.30 -1.68 -9.85
CA ALA A 140 7.02 -2.91 -9.53
C ALA A 140 7.99 -2.71 -8.36
N TYR A 141 8.70 -1.58 -8.32
CA TYR A 141 9.55 -1.19 -7.20
C TYR A 141 8.73 -1.10 -5.90
N LEU A 142 7.61 -0.38 -5.88
CA LEU A 142 6.76 -0.27 -4.69
C LEU A 142 6.22 -1.63 -4.22
N TYR A 143 5.87 -2.50 -5.15
CA TYR A 143 5.45 -3.87 -4.86
C TYR A 143 6.56 -4.67 -4.16
N TYR A 144 7.77 -4.72 -4.72
CA TYR A 144 8.88 -5.46 -4.11
C TYR A 144 9.38 -4.86 -2.80
N GLN A 145 9.27 -3.54 -2.63
CA GLN A 145 9.54 -2.85 -1.36
C GLN A 145 8.43 -3.01 -0.31
N LYS A 146 7.41 -3.83 -0.60
CA LYS A 146 6.25 -4.08 0.28
C LYS A 146 5.47 -2.81 0.66
N GLN A 147 5.61 -1.75 -0.14
CA GLN A 147 4.86 -0.50 0.01
C GLN A 147 3.52 -0.56 -0.70
N MET A 148 3.39 -1.42 -1.72
CA MET A 148 2.13 -1.70 -2.40
C MET A 148 1.77 -3.18 -2.26
N LEU A 149 0.50 -3.47 -1.94
CA LEU A 149 0.03 -4.84 -1.81
C LEU A 149 -0.19 -5.44 -3.19
N ARG A 150 0.09 -6.74 -3.34
CA ARG A 150 -0.18 -7.49 -4.59
C ARG A 150 -1.61 -7.30 -5.10
N LYS A 151 -2.59 -7.37 -4.20
CA LYS A 151 -4.01 -7.21 -4.54
C LYS A 151 -4.32 -5.82 -5.12
N ASP A 152 -3.58 -4.79 -4.70
CA ASP A 152 -3.79 -3.42 -5.18
C ASP A 152 -3.21 -3.28 -6.60
N VAL A 153 -2.02 -3.85 -6.85
CA VAL A 153 -1.43 -3.95 -8.20
C VAL A 153 -2.35 -4.73 -9.14
N GLU A 154 -2.84 -5.89 -8.68
CA GLU A 154 -3.73 -6.73 -9.49
C GLU A 154 -5.08 -6.06 -9.76
N ALA A 155 -5.65 -5.34 -8.78
CA ALA A 155 -6.92 -4.65 -8.97
C ALA A 155 -6.84 -3.49 -9.97
N LEU A 156 -5.71 -2.76 -10.01
CA LEU A 156 -5.57 -1.57 -10.85
C LEU A 156 -4.92 -1.85 -12.20
N PHE A 157 -3.95 -2.76 -12.25
CA PHE A 157 -3.02 -2.84 -13.38
C PHE A 157 -2.88 -4.24 -14.01
N ASP A 158 -3.57 -5.26 -13.47
CA ASP A 158 -3.44 -6.65 -13.97
C ASP A 158 -3.68 -6.76 -15.47
N TYR A 159 -4.68 -6.06 -16.01
CA TYR A 159 -4.96 -6.07 -17.43
C TYR A 159 -3.76 -5.59 -18.27
N TYR A 160 -3.22 -4.41 -18.00
CA TYR A 160 -2.11 -3.84 -18.78
C TYR A 160 -0.80 -4.64 -18.61
N LEU A 161 -0.51 -5.10 -17.40
CA LEU A 161 0.65 -5.96 -17.15
C LEU A 161 0.55 -7.31 -17.89
N ARG A 162 -0.66 -7.89 -17.99
CA ARG A 162 -0.89 -9.09 -18.80
C ARG A 162 -0.70 -8.84 -20.28
N ARG A 163 -1.25 -7.74 -20.80
CA ARG A 163 -1.10 -7.38 -22.21
C ARG A 163 0.38 -7.30 -22.60
N LEU A 164 1.24 -6.71 -21.76
CA LEU A 164 2.69 -6.64 -22.01
C LEU A 164 3.39 -8.00 -22.08
N VAL A 165 2.84 -9.07 -21.49
CA VAL A 165 3.43 -10.43 -21.59
C VAL A 165 2.74 -11.31 -22.64
N GLU A 166 1.59 -10.87 -23.15
CA GLU A 166 0.80 -11.56 -24.16
C GLU A 166 1.11 -11.08 -25.57
N ILE A 167 1.77 -9.92 -25.74
CA ILE A 167 2.23 -9.46 -27.05
C ILE A 167 3.17 -10.47 -27.71
N ARG A 168 3.11 -10.53 -29.04
CA ARG A 168 3.96 -11.42 -29.86
C ARG A 168 5.45 -11.23 -29.58
N GLN A 169 5.86 -10.00 -29.25
CA GLN A 169 7.26 -9.61 -29.03
C GLN A 169 7.64 -9.58 -27.54
N ALA A 170 6.92 -10.26 -26.66
CA ALA A 170 7.16 -10.19 -25.21
C ALA A 170 8.62 -10.56 -24.82
N ASP A 171 9.26 -11.46 -25.56
CA ASP A 171 10.66 -11.83 -25.35
C ASP A 171 11.62 -10.68 -25.67
N ASP A 172 11.36 -9.91 -26.73
CA ASP A 172 12.15 -8.72 -27.09
C ASP A 172 11.98 -7.63 -26.03
N LEU A 173 10.74 -7.42 -25.55
CA LEU A 173 10.46 -6.47 -24.47
C LEU A 173 11.23 -6.85 -23.21
N LEU A 174 11.15 -8.11 -22.75
CA LEU A 174 11.85 -8.57 -21.56
C LEU A 174 13.38 -8.43 -21.70
N ALA A 175 13.92 -8.67 -22.90
CA ALA A 175 15.34 -8.48 -23.17
C ALA A 175 15.74 -7.00 -23.08
N TYR A 176 14.93 -6.11 -23.67
CA TYR A 176 15.12 -4.66 -23.57
C TYR A 176 15.09 -4.17 -22.12
N LEU A 177 14.09 -4.60 -21.34
CA LEU A 177 13.93 -4.19 -19.93
C LEU A 177 15.15 -4.55 -19.09
N LYS A 178 15.73 -5.74 -19.30
CA LYS A 178 16.94 -6.19 -18.60
C LYS A 178 18.18 -5.35 -18.93
N ARG A 179 18.28 -4.83 -20.15
CA ARG A 179 19.42 -4.01 -20.58
C ARG A 179 19.33 -2.57 -20.09
N ASN A 180 18.11 -2.04 -19.94
CA ASN A 180 17.85 -0.63 -19.71
C ASN A 180 17.40 -0.28 -18.28
N ASN A 181 17.85 -1.05 -17.27
CA ASN A 181 17.59 -0.82 -15.83
C ASN A 181 16.11 -0.92 -15.40
N PHE A 182 15.27 -1.63 -16.15
CA PHE A 182 13.89 -1.95 -15.76
C PHE A 182 13.82 -3.30 -15.02
N GLU A 183 14.66 -3.45 -13.99
CA GLU A 183 14.87 -4.74 -13.32
C GLU A 183 13.62 -5.21 -12.57
N ASN A 184 12.93 -4.31 -11.87
CA ASN A 184 11.75 -4.67 -11.10
C ASN A 184 10.60 -5.04 -12.04
N LEU A 185 10.39 -4.26 -13.10
CA LEU A 185 9.37 -4.53 -14.10
C LEU A 185 9.65 -5.84 -14.82
N SER A 186 10.89 -6.08 -15.26
CA SER A 186 11.27 -7.34 -15.90
C SER A 186 10.93 -8.53 -15.01
N LYS A 187 11.27 -8.46 -13.71
CA LYS A 187 10.94 -9.48 -12.72
C LYS A 187 9.44 -9.67 -12.57
N LEU A 188 8.68 -8.57 -12.45
CA LEU A 188 7.22 -8.61 -12.31
C LEU A 188 6.54 -9.24 -13.54
N LEU A 189 6.96 -8.89 -14.75
CA LEU A 189 6.42 -9.46 -15.98
C LEU A 189 6.74 -10.95 -16.12
N VAL A 190 7.90 -11.42 -15.65
CA VAL A 190 8.21 -12.86 -15.59
C VAL A 190 7.22 -13.60 -14.66
N GLU A 191 6.86 -13.04 -13.51
CA GLU A 191 5.84 -13.61 -12.61
C GLU A 191 4.46 -13.68 -13.30
N TYR A 192 4.08 -12.62 -14.04
CA TYR A 192 2.84 -12.58 -14.81
C TYR A 192 2.81 -13.63 -15.93
N ARG A 193 3.93 -13.83 -16.64
CA ARG A 193 4.05 -14.84 -17.70
C ARG A 193 3.90 -16.26 -17.14
N GLN A 194 4.50 -16.53 -15.97
CA GLN A 194 4.35 -17.82 -15.29
C GLN A 194 2.90 -18.06 -14.85
N LYS A 195 2.25 -17.04 -14.29
CA LYS A 195 0.83 -17.10 -13.89
C LYS A 195 -0.11 -17.34 -15.08
N SER A 196 0.17 -16.74 -16.24
CA SER A 196 -0.62 -16.95 -17.46
C SER A 196 -0.50 -18.39 -17.98
N LYS A 197 0.72 -18.94 -18.05
CA LYS A 197 0.95 -20.33 -18.46
C LYS A 197 0.29 -21.35 -17.51
N GLY A 198 0.30 -21.10 -16.20
CA GLY A 198 -0.31 -21.98 -15.21
C GLY A 198 -1.85 -21.96 -15.20
N LYS A 199 -2.51 -21.02 -15.88
CA LYS A 199 -3.97 -21.01 -16.09
C LYS A 199 -4.41 -21.71 -17.37
N ALA A 200 -3.48 -21.98 -18.29
CA ALA A 200 -3.73 -22.63 -19.57
C ALA A 200 -3.46 -24.15 -19.52
N ALA A 201 -3.02 -24.68 -18.38
CA ALA A 201 -2.86 -26.10 -18.08
C ALA A 201 -3.98 -26.56 -17.13
#